data_AF-A0A7V2AP73-F1
#
_entry.id   AF-A0A7V2AP73-F1
#
_cell.length_a   1.000
_cell.length_b   1.000
_cell.length_c   1.000
_cell.angle_alpha   90.00
_cell.angle_beta   90.00
_cell.angle_gamma   90.00
#
_symmetry.space_group_name_H-M   'P 1'
#
loop_
_entity.id
_entity.type
_entity.pdbx_description
1 polymer ?
#
loop_
_entity_poly.entity_id
_entity_poly.type
_entity_poly.pdbx_seq_one_letter_code
_entity_poly.pdbx_strand_id
1 'polypeptide(L)' 'NIEYVKELEIELLNKINKLGIGPAGLGGRVTALAVNINVYPTHIAGLPVAVNISCHATRHAEAEL' A
#
# COMPACT_ATOMS: atom_id res chain seq x y z
N ASN A 1 -12.98 -9.85 0.81
CA ASN A 1 -11.53 -9.57 0.94
C ASN A 1 -10.86 -10.78 1.56
N ILE A 2 -9.68 -11.16 1.09
CA ILE A 2 -8.97 -12.35 1.60
C ILE A 2 -8.31 -11.99 2.94
N GLU A 3 -8.56 -12.77 4.00
CA GLU A 3 -8.19 -12.35 5.37
C GLU A 3 -6.68 -12.10 5.54
N TYR A 4 -5.83 -12.99 5.03
CA TYR A 4 -4.37 -12.82 5.12
C TYR A 4 -3.88 -11.55 4.43
N VAL A 5 -4.57 -11.09 3.37
CA VAL A 5 -4.20 -9.87 2.64
C VAL A 5 -4.47 -8.64 3.51
N LYS A 6 -5.61 -8.64 4.22
CA LYS A 6 -5.98 -7.55 5.13
C LYS A 6 -5.01 -7.45 6.32
N GLU A 7 -4.63 -8.59 6.88
CA GLU A 7 -3.60 -8.64 7.93
C GLU A 7 -2.27 -8.08 7.43
N LEU A 8 -1.87 -8.45 6.20
CA LEU A 8 -0.66 -7.97 5.56
C LEU A 8 -0.69 -6.46 5.29
N GLU A 9 -1.83 -5.90 4.87
CA GLU A 9 -2.01 -4.45 4.70
C GLU A 9 -1.76 -3.70 6.03
N ILE A 10 -2.35 -4.19 7.13
CA ILE A 10 -2.18 -3.61 8.47
C ILE A 10 -0.73 -3.74 8.93
N GLU A 11 -0.11 -4.90 8.74
CA GLU A 11 1.27 -5.16 9.12
C GLU A 11 2.23 -4.23 8.37
N LEU A 12 2.08 -4.12 7.04
CA LEU A 12 2.92 -3.28 6.21
C LEU A 12 2.76 -1.79 6.55
N LEU A 13 1.53 -1.30 6.74
CA LEU A 13 1.30 0.08 7.15
C LEU A 13 2.03 0.41 8.46
N ASN A 14 1.94 -0.48 9.45
CA ASN A 14 2.65 -0.34 10.72
C ASN A 14 4.17 -0.35 10.54
N LYS A 15 4.71 -1.27 9.73
CA LYS A 15 6.15 -1.34 9.44
C LYS A 15 6.65 -0.08 8.73
N ILE A 16 5.94 0.38 7.71
CA ILE A 16 6.29 1.58 6.93
C ILE A 16 6.34 2.83 7.81
N ASN A 17 5.35 3.02 8.68
CA ASN A 17 5.33 4.17 9.59
C ASN A 17 6.40 4.08 10.70
N LYS A 18 6.84 2.87 11.07
CA LYS A 18 7.97 2.66 12.00
C LYS A 18 9.34 2.96 11.40
N LEU A 19 9.47 3.11 10.08
CA LEU A 19 10.76 3.44 9.44
C LEU A 19 11.25 4.86 9.79
N GLY A 20 10.38 5.73 10.30
CA GLY A 20 10.76 7.09 10.71
C GLY A 20 11.00 8.07 9.54
N ILE A 21 10.72 7.64 8.29
CA ILE A 21 10.87 8.45 7.07
C ILE A 21 9.99 9.70 7.12
N GLY A 22 8.73 9.55 7.57
CA GLY A 22 7.79 10.64 7.75
C GLY A 22 7.32 11.31 6.47
N PRO A 23 6.52 12.38 6.59
CA PRO A 23 5.93 13.05 5.43
C PRO A 23 7.00 13.64 4.51
N ALA A 24 6.89 13.40 3.21
CA ALA A 24 7.84 13.86 2.19
C ALA A 24 9.31 13.46 2.45
N GLY A 25 9.57 12.46 3.32
CA GLY A 25 10.92 12.04 3.66
C GLY A 25 11.69 12.96 4.61
N LEU A 26 11.01 13.90 5.28
CA LEU A 26 11.63 14.89 6.17
C LEU A 26 11.75 14.41 7.63
N GLY A 27 11.57 13.11 7.86
CA GLY A 27 11.46 12.53 9.19
C GLY A 27 10.06 12.65 9.78
N GLY A 28 9.74 11.78 10.74
CA GLY A 28 8.48 11.85 11.49
C GLY A 28 7.80 10.51 11.69
N ARG A 29 6.52 10.55 12.08
CA ARG A 29 5.76 9.36 12.50
C ARG A 29 4.93 8.70 11.41
N VAL A 30 4.53 9.45 10.38
CA VAL A 30 3.57 8.98 9.37
C VAL A 30 4.19 9.15 7.99
N THR A 31 4.60 8.03 7.40
CA THR A 31 5.13 7.93 6.04
C THR A 31 4.02 7.58 5.05
N ALA A 32 3.11 6.68 5.43
CA ALA A 32 1.99 6.22 4.61
C ALA A 32 0.67 6.33 5.37
N LEU A 33 -0.39 6.71 4.65
CA LEU A 33 -1.75 6.82 5.19
C LEU A 33 -2.52 5.49 5.11
N ALA A 34 -2.28 4.73 4.04
CA ALA A 34 -2.89 3.43 3.80
C ALA A 34 -1.96 2.57 2.94
N VAL A 35 -2.18 1.26 2.99
CA VAL A 35 -1.59 0.26 2.09
C VAL A 35 -2.74 -0.56 1.54
N ASN A 36 -2.77 -0.74 0.23
CA ASN A 36 -3.79 -1.54 -0.45
C ASN A 36 -3.08 -2.60 -1.30
N ILE A 37 -3.51 -3.85 -1.16
CA ILE A 37 -2.89 -5.00 -1.82
C ILE A 37 -3.93 -5.68 -2.71
N ASN A 38 -3.60 -5.78 -3.99
CA ASN A 38 -4.35 -6.57 -4.95
C ASN A 38 -3.58 -7.86 -5.24
N VAL A 39 -4.25 -9.00 -5.14
CA VAL A 39 -3.68 -10.32 -5.44
C VAL A 39 -4.34 -10.92 -6.66
N TYR A 40 -3.53 -11.58 -7.49
CA TYR A 40 -3.97 -12.21 -8.72
C TYR A 40 -3.28 -13.59 -8.87
N PRO A 41 -3.94 -14.56 -9.51
CA PRO A 41 -3.32 -15.85 -9.80
C PRO A 41 -2.09 -15.67 -10.70
N THR A 42 -1.06 -16.49 -10.46
CA THR A 42 0.19 -16.49 -11.22
C THR A 42 0.66 -17.92 -11.48
N HIS A 43 1.53 -18.10 -12.48
CA HIS A 43 2.17 -19.39 -12.75
C HIS A 43 3.07 -19.79 -11.57
N ILE A 44 3.09 -21.06 -11.16
CA ILE A 44 3.86 -21.52 -9.98
C ILE A 44 5.35 -21.17 -10.02
N ALA A 45 5.93 -21.09 -11.22
CA ALA A 45 7.33 -20.72 -11.42
C ALA A 45 7.61 -19.21 -11.32
N GLY A 46 6.60 -18.36 -11.08
CA GLY A 46 6.74 -16.91 -11.05
C GLY A 46 5.84 -16.24 -10.02
N LEU A 47 6.34 -15.17 -9.41
CA LEU A 47 5.60 -14.32 -8.49
C LEU A 47 5.82 -12.86 -8.86
N PRO A 48 5.09 -12.32 -9.85
CA PRO A 48 5.20 -10.92 -10.22
C PRO A 48 4.64 -10.05 -9.08
N VAL A 49 5.42 -9.06 -8.66
CA VAL A 49 5.05 -8.11 -7.62
C VAL A 49 5.34 -6.70 -8.13
N ALA A 50 4.36 -5.81 -7.97
CA ALA A 50 4.49 -4.40 -8.29
C ALA A 50 4.12 -3.58 -7.06
N VAL A 51 4.87 -2.50 -6.83
CA VAL A 51 4.59 -1.52 -5.78
C VAL A 51 4.35 -0.18 -6.46
N ASN A 52 3.22 0.45 -6.14
CA ASN A 52 2.88 1.79 -6.60
C ASN A 52 2.66 2.70 -5.39
N ILE A 53 2.98 3.98 -5.54
CA ILE A 53 2.86 4.99 -4.49
C ILE A 53 2.01 6.14 -5.04
N SER A 54 0.90 6.43 -4.36
CA SER A 54 0.10 7.63 -4.63
C SER A 54 0.63 8.80 -3.79
N CYS A 55 0.76 9.98 -4.42
CA CYS A 55 1.34 11.16 -3.78
C CYS A 55 0.30 11.97 -2.99
N HIS A 56 0.69 13.13 -2.47
CA HIS A 56 -0.24 14.00 -1.74
C HIS A 56 -1.45 14.46 -2.59
N ALA A 57 -1.29 14.56 -3.92
CA ALA A 57 -2.34 14.92 -4.85
C ALA A 57 -3.08 13.68 -5.42
N THR A 58 -3.36 12.69 -4.57
CA THR A 58 -4.13 11.49 -4.94
C THR A 58 -5.58 11.89 -5.25
N ARG A 59 -5.91 11.99 -6.54
CA ARG A 59 -7.22 12.46 -7.03
C ARG A 59 -7.85 11.38 -7.89
N HIS A 60 -9.05 10.95 -7.52
CA HIS A 60 -9.82 9.91 -8.19
C HIS A 60 -11.27 10.38 -8.32
N ALA A 61 -11.92 10.08 -9.44
CA ALA A 61 -13.33 10.38 -9.70
C ALA A 61 -13.94 9.21 -10.50
N GLU A 62 -15.11 8.76 -10.09
CA GLU A 62 -15.86 7.67 -10.71
C GLU A 62 -17.32 8.13 -10.88
N ALA A 63 -17.99 7.69 -11.94
CA ALA A 63 -19.39 7.96 -12.21
C ALA A 63 -20.05 6.71 -12.78
N GLU A 64 -21.27 6.43 -12.33
CA GLU A 64 -22.14 5.39 -12.89
C GLU A 64 -23.29 6.09 -13.63
N LEU A 65 -23.72 5.49 -14.75
CA LEU A 65 -24.79 6.00 -15.61
C LEU A 65 -26.17 5.59 -15.10
#